data_AF-A0A6F9BKM3-F1
#
_entry.id   AF-A0A6F9BKM3-F1
#
_cell.length_a   1.000
_cell.length_b   1.000
_cell.length_c   1.000
_cell.angle_alpha   90.00
_cell.angle_beta   90.00
_cell.angle_gamma   90.00
#
_symmetry.space_group_name_H-M   'P 1'
#
loop_
_entity.id
_entity.type
_entity.pdbx_description
1 polymer ?
#
loop_
_entity_poly.entity_id
_entity_poly.type
_entity_poly.pdbx_seq_one_letter_code
_entity_poly.pdbx_strand_id
1 'polypeptide(L)'
;MCTQLYGSRSFVSVLEYLLSIGNYLNENAGKGKAKGIRLSSLTKLSQLHGTDRKFTLLHALVEQIMLHEASLATFPQELAEFETVPGASIKGLTAEVDVLKKELQKVIQYRKTYKRRNQGNQYPKFSKDLKMAIEKYNTDLSLLTKRCEEMKKLYTDILVMPELFFLYVCCAASTGIDGSSGPEMSRWPFP
;
A
#
# COMPACT_ATOMS: atom_id res chain seq x y z
N MET A 1 7.08 3.00 4.55
CA MET A 1 6.09 2.05 4.02
C MET A 1 5.29 2.60 2.84
N CYS A 2 4.14 3.26 3.03
CA CYS A 2 3.33 3.74 1.88
C CYS A 2 4.08 4.73 0.97
N THR A 3 4.95 5.55 1.57
CA THR A 3 5.79 6.52 0.86
C THR A 3 6.89 5.89 0.00
N GLN A 4 7.41 4.71 0.40
CA GLN A 4 8.40 3.98 -0.40
C GLN A 4 7.75 3.31 -1.60
N LEU A 5 6.58 2.69 -1.40
CA LEU A 5 5.78 2.16 -2.51
C LEU A 5 5.39 3.25 -3.51
N TYR A 6 4.97 4.41 -3.02
CA TYR A 6 4.57 5.53 -3.88
C TYR A 6 5.77 6.25 -4.53
N GLY A 7 6.92 6.27 -3.87
CA GLY A 7 8.13 6.98 -4.31
C GLY A 7 9.12 6.14 -5.12
N SER A 8 8.99 4.81 -5.13
CA SER A 8 9.87 3.91 -5.87
C SER A 8 9.56 3.99 -7.36
N ARG A 9 10.43 4.67 -8.10
CA ARG A 9 10.32 4.75 -9.56
C ARG A 9 10.52 3.38 -10.19
N SER A 10 11.46 2.60 -9.65
CA SER A 10 11.75 1.25 -10.14
C SER A 10 10.53 0.33 -10.00
N PHE A 11 9.80 0.41 -8.88
CA PHE A 11 8.57 -0.35 -8.71
C PHE A 11 7.47 0.10 -9.68
N VAL A 12 7.31 1.41 -9.91
CA VAL A 12 6.36 1.93 -10.91
C VAL A 12 6.70 1.42 -12.31
N SER A 13 7.96 1.48 -12.74
CA SER A 13 8.40 0.94 -14.03
C SER A 13 8.10 -0.55 -14.14
N VAL A 14 8.37 -1.35 -13.12
CA VAL A 14 8.02 -2.79 -13.11
C VAL A 14 6.51 -3.02 -13.30
N LEU A 15 5.67 -2.18 -12.71
CA LEU A 15 4.22 -2.24 -12.93
C LEU A 15 3.83 -1.83 -14.36
N GLU A 16 4.54 -0.92 -15.01
CA GLU A 16 4.33 -0.54 -16.41
C GLU A 16 4.72 -1.67 -17.38
N TYR A 17 5.83 -2.35 -17.14
CA TYR A 17 6.20 -3.57 -17.86
C TYR A 17 5.10 -4.63 -17.74
N LEU A 18 4.64 -4.88 -16.51
CA LEU A 18 3.59 -5.84 -16.26
C LEU A 18 2.26 -5.44 -16.92
N LEU A 19 1.93 -4.15 -16.95
CA LEU A 19 0.72 -3.63 -17.60
C LEU A 19 0.78 -3.81 -19.11
N SER A 20 1.94 -3.55 -19.71
CA SER A 20 2.18 -3.70 -21.15
C SER A 20 2.07 -5.17 -21.56
N ILE A 21 2.73 -6.05 -20.81
CA ILE A 21 2.65 -7.51 -20.94
C ILE A 21 1.19 -7.98 -20.83
N GLY A 22 0.46 -7.57 -19.80
CA GLY A 22 -0.92 -7.99 -19.62
C GLY A 22 -1.89 -7.41 -20.65
N ASN A 23 -1.66 -6.17 -21.12
CA ASN A 23 -2.46 -5.56 -22.18
C ASN A 23 -2.26 -6.27 -23.52
N TYR A 24 -1.04 -6.66 -23.85
CA TYR A 24 -0.77 -7.49 -25.01
C TYR A 24 -1.56 -8.80 -24.96
N LEU A 25 -1.54 -9.49 -23.81
CA LEU A 25 -2.31 -10.72 -23.63
C LEU A 25 -3.83 -10.49 -23.72
N ASN A 26 -4.32 -9.36 -23.16
CA ASN A 26 -5.75 -9.02 -23.19
C ASN A 26 -6.24 -8.66 -24.59
N GLU A 27 -5.43 -7.95 -25.39
CA GLU A 27 -5.75 -7.60 -26.78
C GLU A 27 -5.84 -8.83 -27.66
N ASN A 28 -4.86 -9.74 -27.56
CA ASN A 28 -4.87 -11.01 -28.29
C ASN A 28 -6.06 -11.92 -27.88
N ALA A 29 -6.60 -11.71 -26.68
CA ALA A 29 -7.80 -12.39 -26.21
C ALA A 29 -9.12 -11.60 -26.46
N GLY A 30 -9.08 -10.48 -27.21
CA GLY A 30 -10.26 -9.70 -27.59
C GLY A 30 -10.90 -8.87 -26.46
N LYS A 31 -10.16 -8.55 -25.39
CA LYS A 31 -10.70 -7.91 -24.17
C LYS A 31 -10.37 -6.43 -24.02
N GLY A 32 -9.60 -5.88 -24.95
CA GLY A 32 -9.16 -4.49 -24.91
C GLY A 32 -8.07 -4.22 -23.87
N LYS A 33 -7.77 -2.94 -23.64
CA LYS A 33 -6.67 -2.48 -22.79
C LYS A 33 -7.14 -2.13 -21.38
N ALA A 34 -6.40 -2.59 -20.38
CA ALA A 34 -6.51 -2.11 -19.01
C ALA A 34 -5.68 -0.83 -18.84
N LYS A 35 -6.13 0.02 -17.90
CA LYS A 35 -5.43 1.26 -17.52
C LYS A 35 -4.53 1.09 -16.30
N GLY A 36 -4.54 -0.07 -15.65
CA GLY A 36 -3.81 -0.33 -14.42
C GLY A 36 -3.90 -1.76 -13.92
N ILE A 37 -3.16 -2.04 -12.84
CA ILE A 37 -3.04 -3.36 -12.21
C ILE A 37 -3.35 -3.22 -10.72
N ARG A 38 -4.10 -4.18 -10.17
CA ARG A 38 -4.32 -4.25 -8.71
C ARG A 38 -3.09 -4.84 -8.04
N LEU A 39 -2.60 -4.29 -6.93
CA LEU A 39 -1.42 -4.87 -6.26
C LEU A 39 -1.65 -6.31 -5.76
N SER A 40 -2.89 -6.68 -5.42
CA SER A 40 -3.26 -8.05 -5.05
C SER A 40 -3.12 -9.07 -6.19
N SER A 41 -2.91 -8.59 -7.41
CA SER A 41 -2.61 -9.37 -8.59
C SER A 41 -1.18 -9.91 -8.60
N LEU A 42 -0.24 -9.18 -8.00
CA LEU A 42 1.18 -9.52 -8.03
C LEU A 42 1.46 -10.89 -7.41
N THR A 43 0.72 -11.26 -6.36
CA THR A 43 0.89 -12.53 -5.64
C THR A 43 0.52 -13.76 -6.47
N LYS A 44 -0.17 -13.59 -7.60
CA LYS A 44 -0.58 -14.72 -8.45
C LYS A 44 0.15 -14.76 -9.79
N LEU A 45 1.10 -13.85 -10.04
CA LEU A 45 1.95 -13.90 -11.25
C LEU A 45 2.75 -15.20 -11.37
N SER A 46 3.19 -15.75 -10.23
CA SER A 46 3.88 -17.04 -10.16
C SER A 46 2.95 -18.24 -10.42
N GLN A 47 1.63 -18.05 -10.41
CA GLN A 47 0.63 -19.10 -10.64
C GLN A 47 0.07 -19.06 -12.06
N LEU A 48 0.35 -18.00 -12.82
CA LEU A 48 -0.13 -17.80 -14.18
C LEU A 48 0.88 -18.40 -15.16
N HIS A 49 0.61 -19.63 -15.59
CA HIS A 49 1.50 -20.40 -16.44
C HIS A 49 1.17 -20.20 -17.92
N GLY A 50 2.18 -20.31 -18.79
CA GLY A 50 1.98 -20.48 -20.22
C GLY A 50 1.39 -21.86 -20.56
N THR A 51 1.07 -22.07 -21.84
CA THR A 51 0.41 -23.28 -22.34
C THR A 51 1.20 -24.56 -22.04
N ASP A 52 2.53 -24.50 -22.06
CA ASP A 52 3.43 -25.62 -21.77
C ASP A 52 3.66 -25.87 -20.26
N ARG A 53 3.12 -25.00 -19.40
CA ARG A 53 3.27 -24.99 -17.94
C ARG A 53 4.71 -24.91 -17.41
N LYS A 54 5.70 -24.65 -18.26
CA LYS A 54 7.11 -24.54 -17.83
C LYS A 54 7.46 -23.13 -17.38
N PHE A 55 6.77 -22.14 -17.94
CA PHE A 55 7.05 -20.74 -17.73
C PHE A 55 5.83 -20.03 -17.13
N THR A 56 6.06 -19.00 -16.31
CA THR A 56 4.99 -18.21 -15.70
C THR A 56 5.07 -16.76 -16.14
N LEU A 57 3.99 -16.00 -15.92
CA LEU A 57 3.98 -14.57 -16.18
C LEU A 57 5.04 -13.83 -15.37
N LEU A 58 5.37 -14.32 -14.16
CA LEU A 58 6.48 -13.77 -13.38
C LEU A 58 7.82 -13.99 -14.07
N HIS A 59 8.07 -15.18 -14.62
CA HIS A 59 9.31 -15.42 -15.37
C HIS A 59 9.38 -14.51 -16.61
N ALA A 60 8.26 -14.32 -17.32
CA ALA A 60 8.20 -13.42 -18.47
C ALA A 60 8.55 -11.98 -18.08
N LEU A 61 7.98 -11.50 -16.98
CA LEU A 61 8.27 -10.17 -16.46
C LEU A 61 9.76 -9.99 -16.13
N VAL A 62 10.36 -10.97 -15.42
CA VAL A 62 11.78 -10.90 -15.05
C VAL A 62 12.67 -10.90 -16.29
N GLU A 63 12.40 -11.77 -17.25
CA GLU A 63 13.20 -11.85 -18.48
C GLU A 63 13.14 -10.56 -19.29
N GLN A 64 11.97 -9.92 -19.34
CA GLN A 64 11.80 -8.64 -20.03
C GLN A 64 12.51 -7.48 -19.36
N ILE A 65 12.45 -7.44 -18.03
CA ILE A 65 13.23 -6.49 -17.24
C ILE A 65 14.73 -6.72 -17.49
N MET A 66 15.20 -7.98 -17.49
CA MET A 66 16.61 -8.29 -17.77
C MET A 66 17.05 -7.88 -19.17
N LEU A 67 16.17 -8.03 -20.17
CA LEU A 67 16.47 -7.72 -21.56
C LEU A 67 16.55 -6.21 -21.82
N HIS A 68 15.65 -5.43 -21.21
CA HIS A 68 15.49 -4.01 -21.52
C HIS A 68 16.07 -3.07 -20.48
N GLU A 69 15.92 -3.37 -19.18
CA GLU A 69 16.32 -2.46 -18.10
C GLU A 69 16.69 -3.25 -16.82
N ALA A 70 17.80 -3.98 -16.88
CA ALA A 70 18.21 -4.91 -15.81
C ALA A 70 18.37 -4.26 -14.43
N SER A 71 18.62 -2.95 -14.37
CA SER A 71 18.67 -2.18 -13.11
C SER A 71 17.36 -2.23 -12.34
N LEU A 72 16.21 -2.42 -13.00
CA LEU A 72 14.93 -2.51 -12.30
C LEU A 72 14.83 -3.76 -11.42
N ALA A 73 15.62 -4.82 -11.66
CA ALA A 73 15.55 -6.02 -10.83
C ALA A 73 16.06 -5.81 -9.40
N THR A 74 16.70 -4.68 -9.12
CA THR A 74 17.04 -4.27 -7.76
C THR A 74 15.94 -3.44 -7.07
N PHE A 75 14.73 -3.35 -7.65
CA PHE A 75 13.61 -2.67 -7.00
C PHE A 75 13.24 -3.25 -5.62
N PRO A 76 13.37 -4.57 -5.32
CA PRO A 76 13.03 -5.07 -3.99
C PRO A 76 13.87 -4.45 -2.87
N GLN A 77 15.10 -4.04 -3.17
CA GLN A 77 15.99 -3.36 -2.24
C GLN A 77 15.45 -1.97 -1.85
N GLU A 78 14.78 -1.26 -2.76
CA GLU A 78 14.08 0.00 -2.45
C GLU A 78 12.86 -0.21 -1.54
N LEU A 79 12.35 -1.44 -1.49
CA LEU A 79 11.19 -1.85 -0.70
C LEU A 79 11.57 -2.65 0.55
N ALA A 80 12.85 -2.82 0.88
CA ALA A 80 13.30 -3.71 1.96
C ALA A 80 12.73 -3.36 3.36
N GLU A 81 12.46 -2.09 3.64
CA GLU A 81 11.81 -1.68 4.89
C GLU A 81 10.34 -2.14 4.99
N PHE A 82 9.72 -2.56 3.89
CA PHE A 82 8.35 -3.05 3.83
C PHE A 82 8.15 -4.38 4.58
N GLU A 83 9.18 -5.22 4.66
CA GLU A 83 9.10 -6.55 5.28
C GLU A 83 9.03 -6.52 6.82
N THR A 84 9.32 -5.38 7.45
CA THR A 84 9.56 -5.32 8.90
C THR A 84 8.32 -5.12 9.79
N VAL A 85 7.11 -4.97 9.23
CA VAL A 85 5.89 -4.80 10.07
C VAL A 85 4.69 -5.64 9.58
N PRO A 86 4.73 -6.98 9.68
CA PRO A 86 3.52 -7.78 9.59
C PRO A 86 2.64 -7.50 10.82
N GLY A 87 1.39 -7.07 10.60
CA GLY A 87 0.36 -7.05 11.65
C GLY A 87 -0.09 -5.67 12.17
N ALA A 88 0.44 -4.57 11.65
CA ALA A 88 -0.08 -3.24 12.01
C ALA A 88 -1.52 -3.04 11.49
N SER A 89 -2.47 -2.78 12.39
CA SER A 89 -3.87 -2.56 12.05
C SER A 89 -4.21 -1.07 12.10
N ILE A 90 -4.51 -0.48 10.95
CA ILE A 90 -4.99 0.92 10.88
C ILE A 90 -6.28 1.10 11.69
N LYS A 91 -7.16 0.09 11.67
CA LYS A 91 -8.39 0.07 12.47
C LYS A 91 -8.06 0.05 13.97
N GLY A 92 -7.12 -0.80 14.40
CA GLY A 92 -6.67 -0.88 15.79
C GLY A 92 -6.05 0.43 16.27
N LEU A 93 -5.14 1.00 15.48
CA LEU A 93 -4.50 2.28 15.79
C LEU A 93 -5.53 3.41 15.92
N THR A 94 -6.50 3.48 15.01
CA THR A 94 -7.57 4.49 15.07
C THR A 94 -8.39 4.36 16.36
N ALA A 95 -8.72 3.12 16.75
CA ALA A 95 -9.46 2.85 17.98
C ALA A 95 -8.67 3.27 19.24
N GLU A 96 -7.36 3.01 19.28
CA GLU A 96 -6.49 3.44 20.38
C GLU A 96 -6.42 4.97 20.49
N VAL A 97 -6.27 5.68 19.37
CA VAL A 97 -6.31 7.16 19.33
C VAL A 97 -7.64 7.70 19.85
N ASP A 98 -8.76 7.08 19.49
CA ASP A 98 -10.08 7.46 19.98
C ASP A 98 -10.24 7.24 21.49
N VAL A 99 -9.66 6.16 22.04
CA VAL A 99 -9.62 5.91 23.48
C VAL A 99 -8.80 6.99 24.18
N LEU A 100 -7.60 7.30 23.70
CA LEU A 100 -6.75 8.35 24.26
C LEU A 100 -7.45 9.72 24.26
N LYS A 101 -8.17 10.04 23.19
CA LYS A 101 -8.99 11.25 23.09
C LYS A 101 -10.08 11.30 24.16
N LYS A 102 -10.80 10.19 24.38
CA LYS A 102 -11.84 10.10 25.42
C LYS A 102 -11.26 10.25 26.82
N GLU A 103 -10.15 9.58 27.13
CA GLU A 103 -9.50 9.65 28.44
C GLU A 103 -8.98 11.07 28.73
N LEU A 104 -8.39 11.75 27.75
CA LEU A 104 -7.96 13.14 27.91
C LEU A 104 -9.15 14.09 28.16
N GLN A 105 -10.28 13.88 27.49
CA GLN A 105 -11.50 14.66 27.74
C GLN A 105 -12.04 14.45 29.16
N LYS A 106 -11.97 13.23 29.70
CA LYS A 106 -12.32 12.96 31.10
C LYS A 106 -11.43 13.76 32.06
N VAL A 107 -10.10 13.76 31.85
CA VAL A 107 -9.15 14.53 32.68
C VAL A 107 -9.45 16.03 32.64
N ILE A 108 -9.73 16.59 31.45
CA ILE A 108 -10.12 17.99 31.28
C ILE A 108 -11.41 18.29 32.06
N GLN A 109 -12.40 17.39 31.99
CA GLN A 109 -13.67 17.55 32.69
C GLN A 109 -13.53 17.44 34.21
N TYR A 110 -12.72 16.50 34.72
CA TYR A 110 -12.40 16.39 36.14
C TYR A 110 -11.73 17.66 36.65
N ARG A 111 -10.76 18.22 35.90
CA ARG A 111 -10.12 19.49 36.24
C ARG A 111 -11.12 20.65 36.32
N LYS A 112 -12.04 20.76 35.35
CA LYS A 112 -13.09 21.80 35.35
C LYS A 112 -14.01 21.67 36.57
N THR A 113 -14.41 20.45 36.91
CA THR A 113 -15.33 20.15 38.01
C THR A 113 -14.65 20.38 39.37
N TYR A 114 -13.40 19.95 39.52
CA TYR A 114 -12.58 20.19 40.71
C TYR A 114 -12.41 21.68 40.98
N LYS A 115 -12.08 22.48 39.96
CA LYS A 115 -11.95 23.94 40.07
C LYS A 115 -13.26 24.62 40.52
N ARG A 116 -14.42 24.11 40.09
CA ARG A 116 -15.74 24.65 40.51
C ARG A 116 -16.07 24.34 41.97
N ARG A 117 -15.71 23.14 42.46
CA ARG A 117 -16.05 22.67 43.81
C ARG A 117 -15.11 23.17 44.92
N ASN A 118 -13.83 23.38 44.61
CA ASN A 118 -12.81 23.76 45.60
C ASN A 118 -12.24 25.16 45.33
N GLN A 119 -13.07 26.21 45.47
CA GLN A 119 -12.65 27.59 45.24
C GLN A 119 -11.64 28.13 46.29
N GLY A 120 -11.33 27.37 47.35
CA GLY A 120 -10.51 27.83 48.48
C GLY A 120 -9.16 27.14 48.73
N ASN A 121 -8.83 26.00 48.10
CA ASN A 121 -7.60 25.24 48.41
C ASN A 121 -6.51 25.39 47.32
N GLN A 122 -5.37 25.95 47.73
CA GLN A 122 -4.28 26.38 46.86
C GLN A 122 -3.17 25.31 46.77
N TYR A 123 -3.26 24.43 45.77
CA TYR A 123 -2.08 23.76 45.21
C TYR A 123 -1.76 24.41 43.84
N PRO A 124 -1.28 25.67 43.80
CA PRO A 124 -1.09 26.42 42.56
C PRO A 124 -0.07 25.75 41.65
N LYS A 125 0.96 25.13 42.23
CA LYS A 125 1.96 24.34 41.52
C LYS A 125 1.31 23.14 40.80
N PHE A 126 0.57 22.30 41.53
CA PHE A 126 -0.14 21.15 40.93
C PHE A 126 -1.13 21.59 39.84
N SER A 127 -1.91 22.65 40.07
CA SER A 127 -2.88 23.16 39.09
C SER A 127 -2.20 23.66 37.81
N LYS A 128 -1.05 24.33 37.95
CA LYS A 128 -0.21 24.77 36.84
C LYS A 128 0.38 23.57 36.09
N ASP A 129 0.97 22.62 36.82
CA ASP A 129 1.60 21.42 36.24
C ASP A 129 0.58 20.55 35.50
N LEU A 130 -0.61 20.34 36.09
CA LEU A 130 -1.71 19.64 35.44
C LEU A 130 -2.21 20.38 34.18
N LYS A 131 -2.27 21.71 34.20
CA LYS A 131 -2.62 22.52 33.02
C LYS A 131 -1.61 22.30 31.89
N MET A 132 -0.31 22.41 32.21
CA MET A 132 0.78 22.21 31.24
C MET A 132 0.77 20.78 30.67
N ALA A 133 0.55 19.78 31.52
CA ALA A 133 0.44 18.39 31.08
C ALA A 133 -0.74 18.20 30.11
N ILE A 134 -1.93 18.72 30.43
CA ILE A 134 -3.10 18.66 29.55
C ILE A 134 -2.82 19.34 28.20
N GLU A 135 -2.18 20.51 28.20
CA GLU A 135 -1.83 21.24 26.97
C GLU A 135 -0.85 20.45 26.10
N LYS A 136 0.18 19.85 26.72
CA LYS A 136 1.11 18.95 26.05
C LYS A 136 0.40 17.74 25.43
N TYR A 137 -0.39 17.01 26.22
CA TYR A 137 -1.11 15.83 25.72
C TYR A 137 -2.12 16.16 24.62
N ASN A 138 -2.77 17.34 24.65
CA ASN A 138 -3.63 17.77 23.55
C ASN A 138 -2.84 18.01 22.26
N THR A 139 -1.67 18.63 22.38
CA THR A 139 -0.78 18.88 21.24
C THR A 139 -0.29 17.57 20.63
N ASP A 140 0.20 16.65 21.47
CA ASP A 140 0.69 15.34 21.05
C ASP A 140 -0.43 14.50 20.41
N LEU A 141 -1.63 14.50 21.01
CA LEU A 141 -2.79 13.78 20.47
C LEU A 141 -3.26 14.37 19.13
N SER A 142 -3.23 15.70 18.98
CA SER A 142 -3.57 16.35 17.71
C SER A 142 -2.58 15.98 16.62
N LEU A 143 -1.28 15.97 16.94
CA LEU A 143 -0.23 15.56 16.00
C LEU A 143 -0.37 14.08 15.61
N LEU A 144 -0.62 13.20 16.59
CA LEU A 144 -0.83 11.78 16.36
C LEU A 144 -2.06 11.52 15.48
N THR A 145 -3.17 12.22 15.75
CA THR A 145 -4.41 12.12 14.95
C THR A 145 -4.14 12.49 13.49
N LYS A 146 -3.46 13.63 13.26
CA LYS A 146 -3.08 14.07 11.92
C LYS A 146 -2.22 13.03 11.18
N ARG A 147 -1.20 12.48 11.86
CA ARG A 147 -0.35 11.42 11.26
C ARG A 147 -1.14 10.16 10.93
N CYS A 148 -2.09 9.77 11.77
CA CYS A 148 -2.94 8.60 11.50
C CYS A 148 -3.86 8.82 10.29
N GLU A 149 -4.41 10.03 10.13
CA GLU A 149 -5.22 10.40 8.97
C GLU A 149 -4.41 10.39 7.67
N GLU A 150 -3.20 10.97 7.69
CA GLU A 150 -2.26 10.95 6.56
C GLU A 150 -1.92 9.50 6.16
N MET A 151 -1.61 8.64 7.14
CA MET A 151 -1.34 7.23 6.90
C MET A 151 -2.55 6.50 6.30
N LYS A 152 -3.76 6.74 6.83
CA LYS A 152 -5.00 6.12 6.34
C LYS A 152 -5.31 6.53 4.91
N LYS A 153 -5.07 7.80 4.56
CA LYS A 153 -5.23 8.32 3.21
C LYS A 153 -4.30 7.60 2.24
N LEU A 154 -3.00 7.57 2.54
CA LEU A 154 -2.00 6.89 1.71
C LEU A 154 -2.32 5.40 1.51
N TYR A 155 -2.77 4.71 2.56
CA TYR A 155 -3.14 3.30 2.46
C TYR A 155 -4.38 3.07 1.59
N THR A 156 -5.37 3.97 1.66
CA THR A 156 -6.58 3.90 0.83
C THR A 156 -6.23 4.15 -0.63
N ASP A 157 -5.41 5.17 -0.92
CA ASP A 157 -4.97 5.50 -2.27
C ASP A 157 -4.18 4.32 -2.91
N ILE A 158 -3.37 3.60 -2.12
CA ILE A 158 -2.65 2.40 -2.58
C ILE A 158 -3.58 1.20 -2.82
N LEU A 159 -4.57 0.96 -1.95
CA LEU A 159 -5.47 -0.20 -2.06
C LEU A 159 -6.57 -0.03 -3.12
N VAL A 160 -6.91 1.20 -3.50
CA VAL A 160 -8.05 1.52 -4.39
C VAL A 160 -7.60 1.73 -5.85
N MET A 161 -6.47 1.18 -6.28
CA MET A 161 -6.10 1.14 -7.71
C MET A 161 -7.17 0.37 -8.52
N PRO A 162 -7.93 1.02 -9.43
CA PRO A 162 -9.08 0.40 -10.11
C PRO A 162 -8.69 -0.67 -11.14
N GLU A 163 -9.66 -1.52 -11.43
CA GLU A 163 -9.67 -2.81 -12.15
C GLU A 163 -9.02 -2.81 -13.55
N LEU A 164 -8.34 -3.86 -14.02
CA LEU A 164 -8.97 -4.99 -14.77
C LEU A 164 -7.97 -6.16 -15.06
N PHE A 165 -6.99 -6.43 -14.19
CA PHE A 165 -5.92 -7.36 -14.59
C PHE A 165 -6.25 -8.85 -14.40
N PHE A 166 -7.07 -9.21 -13.42
CA PHE A 166 -6.93 -10.54 -12.80
C PHE A 166 -7.89 -11.65 -13.20
N LEU A 167 -8.96 -11.36 -13.93
CA LEU A 167 -9.88 -12.43 -14.31
C LEU A 167 -9.40 -13.20 -15.56
N TYR A 168 -8.39 -12.72 -16.30
CA TYR A 168 -8.23 -13.19 -17.69
C TYR A 168 -6.84 -13.58 -18.21
N VAL A 169 -5.73 -13.32 -17.50
CA VAL A 169 -4.46 -13.98 -17.87
C VAL A 169 -4.61 -15.51 -17.84
N CYS A 170 -5.42 -16.06 -16.93
CA CYS A 170 -5.75 -17.49 -16.89
C CYS A 170 -6.43 -18.02 -18.17
N CYS A 171 -7.22 -17.20 -18.87
CA CYS A 171 -7.97 -17.63 -20.06
C CYS A 171 -7.15 -17.47 -21.35
N ALA A 172 -6.33 -16.41 -21.45
CA ALA A 172 -5.44 -16.18 -22.59
C ALA A 172 -4.32 -17.25 -22.67
N ALA A 173 -3.75 -17.66 -21.53
CA ALA A 173 -2.80 -18.77 -21.47
C ALA A 173 -3.38 -20.11 -21.96
N SER A 174 -4.71 -20.25 -21.95
CA SER A 174 -5.42 -21.47 -22.36
C SER A 174 -5.94 -21.43 -23.81
N THR A 175 -5.90 -20.27 -24.50
CA THR A 175 -6.59 -20.10 -25.80
C THR A 175 -5.74 -19.55 -26.94
N GLY A 176 -4.45 -19.23 -26.73
CA GLY A 176 -3.63 -18.71 -27.82
C GLY A 176 -2.13 -18.67 -27.55
N ILE A 177 -1.48 -19.83 -27.57
CA ILE A 177 -0.09 -19.98 -28.03
C ILE A 177 -0.07 -21.28 -28.83
N ASP A 178 -0.18 -21.19 -30.16
CA ASP A 178 0.00 -22.35 -31.04
C ASP A 178 1.42 -22.89 -30.88
N GLY A 179 1.51 -24.12 -30.37
CA GLY A 179 2.72 -24.79 -29.91
C GLY A 179 3.64 -25.27 -31.03
N SER A 180 4.09 -24.38 -31.91
CA SER A 180 5.20 -24.67 -32.85
C SER A 180 6.43 -23.79 -32.64
N SER A 181 6.35 -22.78 -31.77
CA SER A 181 7.47 -21.98 -31.30
C SER A 181 7.01 -21.31 -30.00
N GLY A 182 7.82 -21.26 -28.95
CA GLY A 182 7.49 -20.41 -27.79
C GLY A 182 7.21 -18.97 -28.25
N PRO A 183 6.46 -18.16 -27.49
CA PRO A 183 6.19 -16.78 -27.89
C PRO A 183 7.52 -16.08 -28.12
N GLU A 184 7.77 -15.68 -29.37
CA GLU A 184 9.01 -15.00 -29.77
C GLU A 184 9.07 -13.69 -28.98
N MET A 185 9.98 -13.63 -28.02
CA MET A 185 9.91 -12.66 -26.92
C MET A 185 10.08 -11.20 -27.39
N SER A 186 10.68 -11.03 -28.56
CA SER A 186 10.82 -9.78 -29.32
C SER A 186 9.50 -9.15 -29.78
N ARG A 187 8.36 -9.87 -29.67
CA ARG A 187 7.05 -9.38 -30.11
C ARG A 187 6.22 -8.70 -29.01
N TRP A 188 6.69 -8.74 -27.76
CA TRP A 188 5.96 -8.14 -26.65
C TRP A 188 6.15 -6.60 -26.66
N PRO A 189 5.09 -5.82 -26.45
CA PRO A 189 5.19 -4.37 -26.45
C PRO A 189 5.81 -3.88 -25.14
N PHE A 190 6.87 -3.06 -25.24
CA PHE A 190 7.51 -2.40 -24.11
C PHE A 190 7.59 -0.89 -24.33
N PRO A 191 7.50 -0.09 -23.24
CA PRO A 191 7.73 1.35 -23.27
C PRO A 191 9.18 1.73 -23.59
#